data_AF-A0A175RHY2-F1
#
_entry.id   AF-A0A175RHY2-F1
#
_cell.length_a   1.000
_cell.length_b   1.000
_cell.length_c   1.000
_cell.angle_alpha   90.00
_cell.angle_beta   90.00
_cell.angle_gamma   90.00
#
_symmetry.space_group_name_H-M   'P 1'
#
loop_
_entity.id
_entity.type
_entity.pdbx_description
1 polymer ?
#
loop_
_entity_poly.entity_id
_entity_poly.type
_entity_poly.pdbx_seq_one_letter_code
_entity_poly.pdbx_strand_id
1 'polypeptide(L)'
;MFRADLADAGIGDGHLGFSFPISVAPGTEGSVFIKLEGSDAVLLQAGASIATPDQVDTRLDRAEVRKRLAGLKWALKHGRLPQSDFDFLRILWSFGAYERGLARRVPGEETLVVDKPLAVATQLMESYLGLDAQLEEVQLATGEALQAELRRLAAQSDAVPLLALYSTDRARLRVMEGTHVSAAPGETAPQGTMADYALTHENLVVIDIRASAELVVPPGGRVLAISAVPAIS
;
A
#
# COMPACT_ATOMS: atom_id res chain seq x y z
N MET A 1 7.85 11.39 -22.80
CA MET A 1 8.25 11.51 -24.23
C MET A 1 7.90 10.20 -24.90
N PHE A 2 7.13 10.22 -25.99
CA PHE A 2 6.75 9.04 -26.75
C PHE A 2 7.79 8.75 -27.84
N ARG A 3 8.36 7.55 -27.85
CA ARG A 3 9.37 7.05 -28.79
C ARG A 3 8.75 5.98 -29.68
N ALA A 4 8.28 6.41 -30.84
CA ALA A 4 7.67 5.53 -31.84
C ALA A 4 8.64 4.42 -32.31
N ASP A 5 9.94 4.71 -32.38
CA ASP A 5 10.97 3.76 -32.76
C ASP A 5 11.12 2.59 -31.77
N LEU A 6 10.88 2.83 -30.48
CA LEU A 6 10.86 1.77 -29.46
C LEU A 6 9.56 0.96 -29.50
N ALA A 7 8.43 1.61 -29.74
CA ALA A 7 7.14 0.94 -29.92
C ALA A 7 7.15 0.02 -31.15
N ASP A 8 7.74 0.49 -32.26
CA ASP A 8 7.84 -0.24 -33.52
C ASP A 8 8.89 -1.37 -33.46
N ALA A 9 9.93 -1.22 -32.63
CA ALA A 9 10.91 -2.27 -32.36
C ALA A 9 10.41 -3.36 -31.39
N GLY A 10 9.18 -3.24 -30.87
CA GLY A 10 8.62 -4.17 -29.88
C GLY A 10 9.23 -4.04 -28.48
N ILE A 11 9.92 -2.93 -28.19
CA ILE A 11 10.55 -2.64 -26.90
C ILE A 11 9.70 -1.57 -26.19
N GLY A 12 8.63 -1.99 -25.52
CA GLY A 12 7.71 -1.09 -24.78
C GLY A 12 6.68 -0.37 -25.66
N ASP A 13 5.98 0.62 -25.11
CA ASP A 13 4.90 1.38 -25.77
C ASP A 13 5.32 2.81 -26.14
N GLY A 14 6.63 3.01 -26.34
CA GLY A 14 7.23 4.30 -26.58
C GLY A 14 7.28 5.22 -25.36
N HIS A 15 6.69 4.89 -24.20
CA HIS A 15 6.82 5.71 -22.99
C HIS A 15 7.90 5.14 -22.07
N LEU A 16 8.91 5.95 -21.78
CA LEU A 16 9.97 5.64 -20.81
C LEU A 16 9.71 6.43 -19.51
N GLY A 17 9.69 5.76 -18.37
CA GLY A 17 9.54 6.38 -17.05
C GLY A 17 10.23 5.56 -15.96
N PHE A 18 10.70 6.26 -14.93
CA PHE A 18 11.29 5.69 -13.73
C PHE A 18 10.72 6.43 -12.52
N SER A 19 10.62 5.75 -11.38
CA SER A 19 10.14 6.33 -10.11
C SER A 19 11.13 5.95 -9.02
N PHE A 20 11.47 6.92 -8.18
CA PHE A 20 12.35 6.73 -7.03
C PHE A 20 11.95 7.78 -5.98
N PRO A 21 11.96 7.43 -4.70
CA PRO A 21 11.72 8.37 -3.62
C PRO A 21 12.87 9.38 -3.54
N ILE A 22 12.56 10.60 -3.10
CA ILE A 22 13.57 11.61 -2.72
C ILE A 22 13.16 12.22 -1.39
N SER A 23 14.13 12.51 -0.54
CA SER A 23 13.94 13.32 0.66
C SER A 23 14.52 14.71 0.41
N VAL A 24 13.69 15.74 0.57
CA VAL A 24 14.09 17.14 0.37
C VAL A 24 13.99 17.85 1.71
N ALA A 25 15.00 18.65 2.08
CA ALA A 25 14.98 19.38 3.34
C ALA A 25 13.85 20.42 3.32
N PRO A 26 13.14 20.63 4.46
CA PRO A 26 12.11 21.68 4.54
C PRO A 26 12.68 23.04 4.15
N GLY A 27 12.00 23.79 3.27
CA GLY A 27 12.45 25.09 2.75
C GLY A 27 13.36 25.03 1.52
N THR A 28 13.65 23.84 0.97
CA THR A 28 14.40 23.66 -0.30
C THR A 28 13.52 23.17 -1.45
N GLU A 29 12.20 23.40 -1.37
CA GLU A 29 11.21 22.95 -2.34
C GLU A 29 11.39 23.56 -3.76
N GLY A 30 12.34 24.48 -3.97
CA GLY A 30 12.40 25.27 -5.21
C GLY A 30 12.69 24.51 -6.51
N SER A 31 13.36 23.34 -6.47
CA SER A 31 13.69 22.59 -7.70
C SER A 31 14.41 21.27 -7.40
N VAL A 32 13.88 20.15 -7.89
CA VAL A 32 14.58 18.87 -7.88
C VAL A 32 15.26 18.69 -9.24
N PHE A 33 16.60 18.61 -9.24
CA PHE A 33 17.37 18.31 -10.44
C PHE A 33 17.73 16.83 -10.49
N ILE A 34 17.22 16.12 -11.50
CA ILE A 34 17.58 14.75 -11.77
C ILE A 34 18.67 14.74 -12.83
N LYS A 35 19.88 14.32 -12.45
CA LYS A 35 20.99 14.06 -13.37
C LYS A 35 21.19 12.56 -13.47
N LEU A 36 21.14 12.03 -14.69
CA LEU A 36 21.46 10.64 -14.97
C LEU A 36 22.97 10.54 -15.21
N GLU A 37 23.67 9.75 -14.40
CA GLU A 37 25.12 9.56 -14.54
C GLU A 37 25.43 8.95 -15.92
N GLY A 38 26.37 9.55 -16.66
CA GLY A 38 26.67 9.17 -18.05
C GLY A 38 25.74 9.79 -19.11
N SER A 39 24.87 10.73 -18.74
CA SER A 39 23.98 11.44 -19.67
C SER A 39 24.16 12.97 -19.58
N ASP A 40 24.06 13.64 -20.73
CA ASP A 40 23.99 15.11 -20.83
C ASP A 40 22.56 15.65 -20.72
N ALA A 41 21.57 14.78 -20.44
CA ALA A 41 20.17 15.15 -20.31
C ALA A 41 19.84 15.62 -18.88
N VAL A 42 19.20 16.79 -18.80
CA VAL A 42 18.56 17.29 -17.57
C VAL A 42 17.05 17.16 -17.73
N LEU A 43 16.40 16.47 -16.79
CA LEU A 43 14.94 16.37 -16.79
C LEU A 43 14.34 17.66 -16.20
N LEU A 44 13.90 18.57 -17.06
CA LEU A 44 13.22 19.80 -16.63
C LEU A 44 11.79 19.47 -16.22
N GLN A 45 11.44 19.77 -14.97
CA GLN A 45 10.16 19.43 -14.34
C GLN A 45 9.02 20.38 -14.76
N ALA A 46 8.71 20.47 -16.06
CA ALA A 46 7.60 21.28 -16.54
C ALA A 46 6.25 20.69 -16.07
N GLY A 47 5.76 21.16 -14.93
CA GLY A 47 4.50 20.71 -14.31
C GLY A 47 4.64 19.82 -13.07
N ALA A 48 5.80 19.76 -12.42
CA ALA A 48 5.89 19.15 -11.09
C ALA A 48 5.28 20.08 -10.02
N SER A 49 4.52 19.50 -9.10
CA SER A 49 4.00 20.20 -7.92
C SER A 49 4.57 19.55 -6.67
N ILE A 50 5.02 20.37 -5.73
CA ILE A 50 5.38 19.90 -4.38
C ILE A 50 4.16 20.10 -3.51
N ALA A 51 3.62 19.00 -2.99
CA ALA A 51 2.51 19.04 -2.06
C ALA A 51 3.10 19.31 -0.66
N THR A 52 2.92 20.53 -0.16
CA THR A 52 3.13 20.83 1.27
C THR A 52 1.92 20.34 2.07
N PRO A 53 2.11 19.81 3.29
CA PRO A 53 1.03 19.19 4.05
C PRO A 53 0.19 20.25 4.77
N ASP A 54 -0.60 21.04 4.04
CA ASP A 54 -1.66 21.87 4.64
C ASP A 54 -2.99 21.12 4.53
N GLN A 55 -3.48 20.61 5.67
CA GLN A 55 -4.76 19.91 5.87
C GLN A 55 -5.31 19.19 4.62
N VAL A 56 -4.48 18.35 4.04
CA VAL A 56 -4.84 17.53 2.90
C VAL A 56 -5.73 16.42 3.43
N ASP A 57 -6.91 16.23 2.83
CA ASP A 57 -7.66 14.98 2.99
C ASP A 57 -6.68 13.83 2.70
N THR A 58 -6.28 13.09 3.72
CA THR A 58 -5.21 12.08 3.60
C THR A 58 -5.63 10.92 2.69
N ARG A 59 -6.93 10.81 2.40
CA ARG A 59 -7.54 9.86 1.49
C ARG A 59 -7.03 10.02 0.06
N LEU A 60 -7.08 8.93 -0.69
CA LEU A 60 -6.67 8.91 -2.07
C LEU A 60 -7.72 9.60 -2.95
N ASP A 61 -7.28 10.48 -3.84
CA ASP A 61 -8.16 10.96 -4.90
C ASP A 61 -8.51 9.83 -5.89
N ARG A 62 -9.76 9.80 -6.37
CA ARG A 62 -10.23 8.81 -7.35
C ARG A 62 -9.45 8.90 -8.66
N ALA A 63 -9.10 10.09 -9.13
CA ALA A 63 -8.34 10.21 -10.37
C ALA A 63 -6.94 9.62 -10.19
N GLU A 64 -6.32 9.86 -9.03
CA GLU A 64 -5.04 9.24 -8.67
C GLU A 64 -5.15 7.70 -8.56
N VAL A 65 -6.17 7.16 -7.90
CA VAL A 65 -6.39 5.70 -7.85
C VAL A 65 -6.51 5.10 -9.26
N ARG A 66 -7.28 5.73 -10.15
CA ARG A 66 -7.42 5.26 -11.56
C ARG A 66 -6.08 5.29 -12.29
N LYS A 67 -5.28 6.34 -12.11
CA LYS A 67 -3.95 6.46 -12.70
C LYS A 67 -3.02 5.35 -12.21
N ARG A 68 -3.01 5.09 -10.89
CA ARG A 68 -2.22 4.01 -10.29
C ARG A 68 -2.63 2.63 -10.80
N LEU A 69 -3.93 2.35 -10.89
CA LEU A 69 -4.45 1.09 -11.43
C LEU A 69 -4.07 0.89 -12.91
N ALA A 70 -4.06 1.95 -13.71
CA ALA A 70 -3.57 1.87 -15.09
C ALA A 70 -2.07 1.55 -15.14
N GLY A 71 -1.26 2.17 -14.27
CA GLY A 71 0.15 1.87 -14.11
C GLY A 71 0.42 0.41 -13.72
N LEU A 72 -0.34 -0.16 -12.77
CA LEU A 72 -0.22 -1.57 -12.40
C LEU A 72 -0.50 -2.52 -13.55
N LYS A 73 -1.56 -2.26 -14.33
CA LYS A 73 -1.90 -3.08 -15.50
C LYS A 73 -0.78 -3.06 -16.53
N TRP A 74 -0.16 -1.89 -16.73
CA TRP A 74 0.99 -1.76 -17.61
C TRP A 74 2.20 -2.54 -17.08
N ALA A 75 2.50 -2.43 -15.79
CA ALA A 75 3.62 -3.12 -15.15
C ALA A 75 3.49 -4.64 -15.23
N LEU A 76 2.28 -5.17 -14.95
CA LEU A 76 1.97 -6.59 -15.10
C LEU A 76 2.15 -7.05 -16.55
N LYS A 77 1.58 -6.32 -17.51
CA LYS A 77 1.66 -6.66 -18.95
C LYS A 77 3.10 -6.78 -19.45
N HIS A 78 4.02 -5.99 -18.90
CA HIS A 78 5.43 -5.97 -19.30
C HIS A 78 6.35 -6.74 -18.35
N GLY A 79 5.80 -7.59 -17.47
CA GLY A 79 6.59 -8.43 -16.57
C GLY A 79 7.42 -7.65 -15.54
N ARG A 80 7.04 -6.41 -15.23
CA ARG A 80 7.69 -5.55 -14.22
C ARG A 80 7.14 -5.77 -12.81
N LEU A 81 6.03 -6.49 -12.70
CA LEU A 81 5.35 -6.79 -11.44
C LEU A 81 4.79 -8.22 -11.53
N PRO A 82 4.99 -9.08 -10.53
CA PRO A 82 4.39 -10.40 -10.51
C PRO A 82 2.87 -10.31 -10.29
N GLN A 83 2.15 -11.35 -10.70
CA GLN A 83 0.69 -11.41 -10.58
C GLN A 83 0.20 -11.27 -9.13
N SER A 84 0.94 -11.82 -8.17
CA SER A 84 0.61 -11.73 -6.73
C SER A 84 0.54 -10.28 -6.26
N ASP A 85 1.52 -9.47 -6.64
CA ASP A 85 1.66 -8.10 -6.17
C ASP A 85 0.68 -7.21 -6.92
N PHE A 86 0.42 -7.50 -8.20
CA PHE A 86 -0.67 -6.88 -8.95
C PHE A 86 -2.02 -7.10 -8.26
N ASP A 87 -2.36 -8.33 -7.90
CA ASP A 87 -3.65 -8.63 -7.27
C ASP A 87 -3.77 -8.00 -5.89
N PHE A 88 -2.70 -8.05 -5.10
CA PHE A 88 -2.62 -7.35 -3.83
C PHE A 88 -2.90 -5.85 -3.99
N LEU A 89 -2.10 -5.14 -4.78
CA LEU A 89 -2.22 -3.68 -4.92
C LEU A 89 -3.54 -3.27 -5.56
N ARG A 90 -4.02 -4.04 -6.54
CA ARG A 90 -5.31 -3.79 -7.19
C ARG A 90 -6.47 -3.91 -6.19
N ILE A 91 -6.52 -4.99 -5.41
CA ILE A 91 -7.60 -5.23 -4.45
C ILE A 91 -7.52 -4.19 -3.33
N LEU A 92 -6.34 -3.99 -2.76
CA LEU A 92 -6.11 -3.01 -1.71
C LEU A 92 -6.54 -1.59 -2.12
N TRP A 93 -6.14 -1.11 -3.31
CA TRP A 93 -6.56 0.23 -3.75
C TRP A 93 -8.03 0.32 -4.14
N SER A 94 -8.68 -0.80 -4.49
CA SER A 94 -10.10 -0.81 -4.81
C SER A 94 -10.98 -0.79 -3.56
N PHE A 95 -10.62 -1.57 -2.54
CA PHE A 95 -11.48 -1.83 -1.38
C PHE A 95 -10.94 -1.23 -0.07
N GLY A 96 -9.65 -0.95 0.03
CA GLY A 96 -9.01 -0.48 1.26
C GLY A 96 -8.66 -1.61 2.24
N ALA A 97 -8.93 -2.86 1.85
CA ALA A 97 -8.56 -4.06 2.60
C ALA A 97 -8.15 -5.17 1.62
N TYR A 98 -7.25 -6.04 2.08
CA TYR A 98 -6.79 -7.21 1.36
C TYR A 98 -6.54 -8.36 2.33
N GLU A 99 -7.10 -9.53 2.05
CA GLU A 99 -6.87 -10.75 2.81
C GLU A 99 -5.85 -11.64 2.10
N ARG A 100 -4.86 -12.12 2.87
CA ARG A 100 -3.83 -13.05 2.41
C ARG A 100 -3.85 -14.32 3.25
N GLY A 101 -4.15 -15.45 2.60
CA GLY A 101 -3.94 -16.76 3.20
C GLY A 101 -2.45 -17.03 3.46
N LEU A 102 -2.14 -17.56 4.64
CA LEU A 102 -0.79 -17.93 5.07
C LEU A 102 -0.50 -19.42 4.84
N ALA A 103 -1.54 -20.25 4.74
CA ALA A 103 -1.39 -21.67 4.46
C ALA A 103 -1.38 -21.92 2.94
N ARG A 104 -0.33 -22.58 2.45
CA ARG A 104 -0.24 -23.03 1.05
C ARG A 104 0.15 -24.49 0.95
N ARG A 105 -0.37 -25.15 -0.07
CA ARG A 105 0.03 -26.52 -0.44
C ARG A 105 1.13 -26.45 -1.48
N VAL A 106 2.21 -27.18 -1.25
CA VAL A 106 3.30 -27.30 -2.23
C VAL A 106 2.89 -28.36 -3.27
N PRO A 107 2.88 -28.04 -4.57
CA PRO A 107 2.56 -29.03 -5.59
C PRO A 107 3.51 -30.23 -5.53
N GLY A 108 2.95 -31.43 -5.34
CA GLY A 108 3.73 -32.67 -5.24
C GLY A 108 4.08 -33.11 -3.82
N GLU A 109 3.76 -32.30 -2.80
CA GLU A 109 3.91 -32.66 -1.39
C GLU A 109 2.54 -32.62 -0.69
N GLU A 110 2.27 -33.57 0.20
CA GLU A 110 1.08 -33.53 1.07
C GLU A 110 1.24 -32.57 2.25
N THR A 111 2.42 -31.95 2.40
CA THR A 111 2.74 -31.08 3.52
C THR A 111 2.15 -29.67 3.33
N LEU A 112 1.39 -29.22 4.32
CA LEU A 112 0.92 -27.84 4.42
C LEU A 112 2.07 -26.96 4.93
N VAL A 113 2.46 -25.95 4.15
CA VAL A 113 3.42 -24.93 4.59
C VAL A 113 2.64 -23.70 5.03
N VAL A 114 2.87 -23.28 6.27
CA VAL A 114 2.33 -22.03 6.81
C VAL A 114 3.42 -20.98 6.75
N ASP A 115 3.23 -19.98 5.90
CA ASP A 115 4.15 -18.85 5.79
C ASP A 115 4.10 -18.00 7.06
N LYS A 116 5.25 -17.47 7.48
CA LYS A 116 5.33 -16.64 8.70
C LYS A 116 4.61 -15.31 8.46
N PRO A 117 3.68 -14.88 9.34
CA PRO A 117 2.92 -13.65 9.16
C PRO A 117 3.80 -12.43 8.90
N LEU A 118 4.89 -12.29 9.67
CA LEU A 118 5.82 -11.17 9.54
C LEU A 118 6.50 -11.14 8.16
N ALA A 119 6.94 -12.28 7.65
CA ALA A 119 7.59 -12.36 6.34
C ALA A 119 6.62 -12.01 5.19
N VAL A 120 5.36 -12.47 5.30
CA VAL A 120 4.31 -12.12 4.34
C VAL A 120 3.98 -10.63 4.43
N ALA A 121 3.87 -10.07 5.64
CA ALA A 121 3.68 -8.64 5.83
C ALA A 121 4.82 -7.84 5.21
N THR A 122 6.09 -8.21 5.46
CA THR A 122 7.26 -7.58 4.82
C THR A 122 7.09 -7.53 3.30
N GLN A 123 6.86 -8.68 2.66
CA GLN A 123 6.72 -8.75 1.21
C GLN A 123 5.61 -7.82 0.67
N LEU A 124 4.45 -7.79 1.34
CA LEU A 124 3.33 -6.95 0.93
C LEU A 124 3.65 -5.46 1.13
N MET A 125 4.28 -5.08 2.24
CA MET A 125 4.68 -3.69 2.49
C MET A 125 5.73 -3.22 1.47
N GLU A 126 6.71 -4.06 1.16
CA GLU A 126 7.73 -3.80 0.14
C GLU A 126 7.12 -3.70 -1.26
N SER A 127 6.13 -4.55 -1.57
CA SER A 127 5.38 -4.47 -2.84
C SER A 127 4.62 -3.14 -2.98
N TYR A 128 4.10 -2.60 -1.87
CA TYR A 128 3.44 -1.31 -1.85
C TYR A 128 4.43 -0.15 -1.98
N LEU A 129 5.57 -0.24 -1.27
CA LEU A 129 6.61 0.79 -1.26
C LEU A 129 7.44 0.83 -2.54
N GLY A 130 7.67 -0.32 -3.17
CA GLY A 130 8.72 -0.51 -4.17
C GLY A 130 10.14 -0.45 -3.60
N LEU A 131 10.29 -0.60 -2.27
CA LEU A 131 11.54 -0.47 -1.51
C LEU A 131 11.51 -1.45 -0.34
N ASP A 132 12.67 -1.73 0.24
CA ASP A 132 12.80 -2.49 1.49
C ASP A 132 12.05 -1.79 2.64
N ALA A 133 11.45 -2.59 3.52
CA ALA A 133 10.60 -2.11 4.61
C ALA A 133 11.21 -2.46 5.98
N GLN A 134 11.25 -1.48 6.90
CA GLN A 134 11.47 -1.73 8.32
C GLN A 134 10.11 -1.86 9.01
N LEU A 135 9.90 -2.99 9.69
CA LEU A 135 8.64 -3.30 10.33
C LEU A 135 8.63 -2.92 11.81
N GLU A 136 7.46 -2.48 12.28
CA GLU A 136 7.15 -2.27 13.69
C GLU A 136 5.93 -3.12 14.07
N GLU A 137 6.03 -3.84 15.20
CA GLU A 137 5.00 -4.74 15.71
C GLU A 137 4.38 -4.19 17.00
N VAL A 138 3.05 -4.13 17.04
CA VAL A 138 2.27 -3.68 18.21
C VAL A 138 1.19 -4.71 18.53
N GLN A 139 1.00 -5.03 19.81
CA GLN A 139 -0.12 -5.89 20.24
C GLN A 139 -1.35 -5.05 20.56
N LEU A 140 -2.46 -5.38 19.92
CA LEU A 140 -3.77 -4.78 20.11
C LEU A 140 -4.69 -5.75 20.84
N ALA A 141 -5.34 -5.26 21.89
CA ALA A 141 -6.32 -6.03 22.67
C ALA A 141 -7.75 -5.49 22.52
N THR A 142 -7.93 -4.28 21.97
CA THR A 142 -9.23 -3.59 21.89
C THR A 142 -9.36 -2.79 20.60
N GLY A 143 -10.60 -2.45 20.24
CA GLY A 143 -10.89 -1.51 19.16
C GLY A 143 -10.33 -0.11 19.40
N GLU A 144 -10.30 0.34 20.66
CA GLU A 144 -9.69 1.62 21.03
C GLU A 144 -8.18 1.63 20.77
N ALA A 145 -7.49 0.51 21.05
CA ALA A 145 -6.08 0.36 20.74
C ALA A 145 -5.83 0.43 19.22
N LEU A 146 -6.70 -0.18 18.40
CA LEU A 146 -6.64 -0.01 16.95
C LEU A 146 -6.79 1.46 16.55
N GLN A 147 -7.78 2.19 17.08
CA GLN A 147 -7.97 3.60 16.75
C GLN A 147 -6.81 4.49 17.20
N ALA A 148 -6.15 4.16 18.30
CA ALA A 148 -4.93 4.84 18.73
C ALA A 148 -3.78 4.59 17.74
N GLU A 149 -3.62 3.33 17.31
CA GLU A 149 -2.58 2.93 16.37
C GLU A 149 -2.75 3.54 14.98
N LEU A 150 -3.97 3.53 14.44
CA LEU A 150 -4.28 4.19 13.16
C LEU A 150 -3.96 5.69 13.19
N ARG A 151 -4.27 6.37 14.30
CA ARG A 151 -3.92 7.79 14.48
C ARG A 151 -2.42 8.01 14.61
N ARG A 152 -1.69 7.12 15.30
CA ARG A 152 -0.24 7.16 15.41
C ARG A 152 0.41 7.07 14.03
N LEU A 153 0.01 6.08 13.23
CA LEU A 153 0.53 5.87 11.87
C LEU A 153 0.16 7.03 10.93
N ALA A 154 -1.07 7.54 11.00
CA ALA A 154 -1.47 8.70 10.20
C ALA A 154 -0.70 9.99 10.54
N ALA A 155 -0.13 10.08 11.74
CA ALA A 155 0.70 11.21 12.16
C ALA A 155 2.18 11.09 11.74
N GLN A 156 2.61 9.91 11.26
CA GLN A 156 3.97 9.69 10.78
C GLN A 156 4.03 9.96 9.27
N SER A 157 4.82 10.95 8.86
CA SER A 157 4.96 11.34 7.45
C SER A 157 5.55 10.23 6.58
N ASP A 158 6.40 9.40 7.17
CA ASP A 158 7.22 8.42 6.46
C ASP A 158 6.63 7.00 6.58
N ALA A 159 5.56 6.83 7.36
CA ALA A 159 4.91 5.53 7.51
C ALA A 159 4.18 5.14 6.23
N VAL A 160 4.29 3.85 5.90
CA VAL A 160 3.42 3.25 4.89
C VAL A 160 1.98 3.38 5.40
N PRO A 161 1.02 3.85 4.58
CA PRO A 161 -0.37 4.00 5.00
C PRO A 161 -1.10 2.65 5.04
N LEU A 162 -0.42 1.60 5.50
CA LEU A 162 -0.91 0.24 5.60
C LEU A 162 -0.70 -0.31 7.01
N LEU A 163 -1.65 -1.12 7.45
CA LEU A 163 -1.58 -1.87 8.70
C LEU A 163 -1.93 -3.33 8.41
N ALA A 164 -1.01 -4.25 8.67
CA ALA A 164 -1.29 -5.68 8.58
C ALA A 164 -1.67 -6.23 9.96
N LEU A 165 -2.72 -7.05 10.00
CA LEU A 165 -3.34 -7.55 11.22
C LEU A 165 -3.38 -9.07 11.19
N TYR A 166 -2.89 -9.69 12.26
CA TYR A 166 -2.81 -11.14 12.43
C TYR A 166 -3.24 -11.53 13.85
N SER A 167 -3.89 -12.69 14.02
CA SER A 167 -4.27 -13.16 15.36
C SER A 167 -4.31 -14.67 15.44
N THR A 168 -3.81 -15.24 16.53
CA THR A 168 -4.00 -16.65 16.88
C THR A 168 -5.33 -16.90 17.61
N ASP A 169 -5.92 -15.85 18.19
CA ASP A 169 -7.00 -15.96 19.18
C ASP A 169 -8.40 -15.75 18.58
N ARG A 170 -8.52 -15.81 17.25
CA ARG A 170 -9.74 -15.52 16.47
C ARG A 170 -10.35 -14.15 16.80
N ALA A 171 -9.91 -13.12 16.09
CA ALA A 171 -10.51 -11.79 16.14
C ALA A 171 -11.31 -11.50 14.86
N ARG A 172 -12.05 -10.39 14.83
CA ARG A 172 -12.71 -9.88 13.63
C ARG A 172 -12.32 -8.44 13.38
N LEU A 173 -11.87 -8.15 12.18
CA LEU A 173 -11.67 -6.80 11.67
C LEU A 173 -12.86 -6.45 10.78
N ARG A 174 -13.50 -5.33 11.03
CA ARG A 174 -14.58 -4.82 10.19
C ARG A 174 -14.05 -3.63 9.43
N VAL A 175 -14.22 -3.58 8.12
CA VAL A 175 -13.72 -2.47 7.29
C VAL A 175 -14.86 -1.94 6.44
N MET A 176 -15.05 -0.62 6.46
CA MET A 176 -15.97 0.04 5.54
C MET A 176 -15.22 0.32 4.23
N GLU A 177 -15.39 -0.59 3.27
CA GLU A 177 -14.63 -0.55 2.02
C GLU A 177 -14.84 0.74 1.23
N GLY A 178 -13.78 1.22 0.56
CA GLY A 178 -13.81 2.42 -0.27
C GLY A 178 -13.67 3.74 0.49
N THR A 179 -13.69 3.73 1.83
CA THR A 179 -13.54 4.94 2.67
C THR A 179 -12.13 5.51 2.70
N HIS A 180 -11.14 4.76 2.22
CA HIS A 180 -9.76 5.22 2.01
C HIS A 180 -9.62 6.16 0.81
N VAL A 181 -10.65 6.29 -0.02
CA VAL A 181 -10.69 7.15 -1.21
C VAL A 181 -11.63 8.33 -0.95
N SER A 182 -11.20 9.54 -1.30
CA SER A 182 -12.01 10.75 -1.18
C SER A 182 -13.26 10.66 -2.05
N ALA A 183 -14.37 11.18 -1.53
CA ALA A 183 -15.56 11.39 -2.33
C ALA A 183 -15.27 12.46 -3.39
N ALA A 184 -15.84 12.33 -4.59
CA ALA A 184 -15.74 13.40 -5.58
C ALA A 184 -16.47 14.66 -5.06
N PRO A 185 -16.10 15.87 -5.51
CA PRO A 185 -16.84 17.08 -5.16
C PRO A 185 -18.34 16.93 -5.48
N GLY A 186 -19.20 17.01 -4.47
CA GLY A 186 -20.65 16.84 -4.61
C GLY A 186 -21.16 15.41 -4.39
N GLU A 187 -20.29 14.43 -4.17
CA GLU A 187 -20.68 13.11 -3.67
C GLU A 187 -20.69 13.09 -2.14
N THR A 188 -21.71 12.46 -1.56
CA THR A 188 -21.74 12.16 -0.13
C THR A 188 -20.62 11.16 0.19
N ALA A 189 -19.99 11.33 1.35
CA ALA A 189 -19.03 10.36 1.87
C ALA A 189 -19.63 8.95 1.84
N PRO A 190 -18.84 7.91 1.50
CA PRO A 190 -19.34 6.55 1.41
C PRO A 190 -20.07 6.17 2.71
N GLN A 191 -21.38 5.96 2.59
CA GLN A 191 -22.20 5.33 3.62
C GLN A 191 -22.35 3.87 3.23
N GLY A 192 -21.78 2.98 4.04
CA GLY A 192 -21.69 1.57 3.69
C GLY A 192 -21.80 0.66 4.90
N THR A 193 -22.14 -0.59 4.63
CA THR A 193 -21.99 -1.69 5.58
C THR A 193 -20.52 -2.04 5.73
N MET A 194 -20.08 -2.33 6.96
CA MET A 194 -18.72 -2.84 7.17
C MET A 194 -18.64 -4.30 6.70
N ALA A 195 -17.63 -4.60 5.88
CA ALA A 195 -17.24 -5.96 5.54
C ALA A 195 -16.49 -6.60 6.71
N ASP A 196 -16.83 -7.83 7.05
CA ASP A 196 -16.21 -8.57 8.15
C ASP A 196 -15.07 -9.45 7.62
N TYR A 197 -13.88 -9.24 8.15
CA TYR A 197 -12.67 -10.01 7.90
C TYR A 197 -12.32 -10.81 9.16
N ALA A 198 -12.27 -12.13 9.05
CA ALA A 198 -11.82 -12.98 10.15
C ALA A 198 -10.30 -12.84 10.30
N LEU A 199 -9.81 -12.67 11.53
CA LEU A 199 -8.39 -12.72 11.85
C LEU A 199 -8.09 -14.04 12.54
N THR A 200 -7.39 -14.92 11.85
CA THR A 200 -7.07 -16.27 12.32
C THR A 200 -5.60 -16.60 12.07
N HIS A 201 -5.14 -17.74 12.60
CA HIS A 201 -3.79 -18.21 12.34
C HIS A 201 -3.53 -18.56 10.86
N GLU A 202 -4.57 -18.65 10.04
CA GLU A 202 -4.49 -19.04 8.63
C GLU A 202 -4.40 -17.84 7.67
N ASN A 203 -4.61 -16.62 8.15
CA ASN A 203 -4.68 -15.45 7.29
C ASN A 203 -4.11 -14.17 7.93
N LEU A 204 -3.63 -13.29 7.06
CA LEU A 204 -3.20 -11.93 7.36
C LEU A 204 -4.13 -10.97 6.63
N VAL A 205 -4.62 -9.94 7.31
CA VAL A 205 -5.45 -8.91 6.68
C VAL A 205 -4.68 -7.60 6.67
N VAL A 206 -4.49 -7.03 5.50
CA VAL A 206 -3.84 -5.72 5.30
C VAL A 206 -4.92 -4.69 5.02
N ILE A 207 -4.91 -3.57 5.74
CA ILE A 207 -5.81 -2.44 5.48
C ILE A 207 -5.03 -1.20 5.13
N ASP A 208 -5.64 -0.34 4.32
CA ASP A 208 -5.25 1.05 4.20
C ASP A 208 -5.70 1.79 5.45
N ILE A 209 -4.80 2.47 6.16
CA ILE A 209 -5.11 3.13 7.45
C ILE A 209 -6.13 4.26 7.32
N ARG A 210 -6.39 4.72 6.08
CA ARG A 210 -7.38 5.74 5.77
C ARG A 210 -8.78 5.17 5.65
N ALA A 211 -8.91 3.84 5.54
CA ALA A 211 -10.19 3.18 5.61
C ALA A 211 -10.73 3.20 7.04
N SER A 212 -12.04 3.38 7.19
CA SER A 212 -12.71 3.22 8.47
C SER A 212 -12.76 1.75 8.85
N ALA A 213 -12.18 1.40 9.99
CA ALA A 213 -12.10 0.04 10.47
C ALA A 213 -12.43 -0.07 11.96
N GLU A 214 -12.99 -1.21 12.37
CA GLU A 214 -13.30 -1.57 13.75
C GLU A 214 -12.70 -2.93 14.08
N LEU A 215 -12.13 -3.07 15.28
CA LEU A 215 -11.58 -4.34 15.74
C LEU A 215 -12.43 -4.92 16.87
N VAL A 216 -12.85 -6.17 16.68
CA VAL A 216 -13.57 -6.96 17.68
C VAL A 216 -12.66 -8.12 18.10
N VAL A 217 -12.12 -8.01 19.31
CA VAL A 217 -11.24 -9.02 19.92
C VAL A 217 -12.00 -9.76 21.02
N PRO A 218 -11.96 -11.10 21.08
CA PRO A 218 -12.56 -11.84 22.19
C PRO A 218 -11.84 -11.55 23.51
N PRO A 219 -12.48 -11.78 24.68
CA PRO A 219 -11.84 -11.57 25.97
C PRO A 219 -10.52 -12.33 26.10
N GLY A 220 -9.44 -11.60 26.43
CA GLY A 220 -8.09 -12.17 26.56
C GLY A 220 -7.36 -12.42 25.24
N GLY A 221 -8.03 -12.26 24.09
CA GLY A 221 -7.41 -12.40 22.77
C GLY A 221 -6.50 -11.23 22.44
N ARG A 222 -5.56 -11.47 21.52
CA ARG A 222 -4.61 -10.46 21.03
C ARG A 222 -4.52 -10.47 19.52
N VAL A 223 -4.29 -9.29 18.96
CA VAL A 223 -4.05 -9.08 17.54
C VAL A 223 -2.69 -8.42 17.39
N LEU A 224 -1.84 -9.00 16.56
CA LEU A 224 -0.58 -8.41 16.14
C LEU A 224 -0.88 -7.43 15.00
N ALA A 225 -0.57 -6.16 15.23
CA ALA A 225 -0.54 -5.12 14.23
C ALA A 225 0.90 -4.92 13.76
N ILE A 226 1.09 -4.93 12.44
CA ILE A 226 2.38 -4.79 11.78
C ILE A 226 2.30 -3.59 10.85
N SER A 227 3.14 -2.60 11.10
CA SER A 227 3.29 -1.39 10.28
C SER A 227 4.69 -1.32 9.71
N ALA A 228 4.91 -0.42 8.76
CA ALA A 228 6.18 -0.30 8.07
C ALA A 228 6.58 1.15 7.83
N VAL A 229 7.89 1.39 7.82
CA VAL A 229 8.53 2.59 7.26
C VAL A 229 9.56 2.15 6.19
N PRO A 230 9.87 2.98 5.19
CA PRO A 230 10.93 2.68 4.23
C PRO A 230 12.28 2.47 4.93
N ALA A 231 13.01 1.43 4.55
CA ALA A 231 14.40 1.23 4.96
C ALA A 231 15.30 2.15 4.13
N ILE A 232 15.38 3.43 4.48
CA ILE A 232 16.31 4.36 3.82
C ILE A 232 17.73 4.04 4.32
N SER A 233 18.62 3.69 3.39
CA SER A 233 20.05 3.46 3.63
C SER A 233 20.90 4.66 3.20
#